data_AF-A0A167XFI6-F1
#
_entry.id   AF-A0A167XFI6-F1
#
_cell.length_a   1.000
_cell.length_b   1.000
_cell.length_c   1.000
_cell.angle_alpha   90.00
_cell.angle_beta   90.00
_cell.angle_gamma   90.00
#
_symmetry.space_group_name_H-M   'P 1'
#
loop_
_entity.id
_entity.type
_entity.pdbx_description
1 polymer ?
#
loop_
_entity_poly.entity_id
_entity_poly.type
_entity_poly.pdbx_seq_one_letter_code
_entity_poly.pdbx_strand_id
1 'polypeptide(L)'
;MEDTLTDKLISILKDRDLPVKQEVVESFEDDRNVQWASKHLRPDTLLSKDELALYLKLESSGALQPILNNPDFGATRPVLEDELRDAIESLEASTAAILKQTETLKFQCASINKQLGLENNIEQQRSRDIARLHKKHEAGRHTTTMAATELADELEAGFRSATDKSGAESKRILASLSTRLKQDDKALASLETLMSSIKYRGNDASTVKRTSHLSSLLSDYVAEEIHYRLDRLYLETIHAGGSSSDDVDGTMSTALEEELESLYPEIEILAEISTRQQFQEPILRELQNEHDKLRMASQEKLEQALDMLIEMTLSKQDLTNQLGVRESSSELLEQLAALYQSEAGSELVTQPSSRRESLRRRSLQPGLHLARTATAPVVAQPSLERLLRRVGIPPESIHPREDDGGVDDLHEKRYDISETLHNLNIGVNVPLMTCLAPLDNASQLLRCSLHANSHYETSLRDPSEVLALSGLEKELMSLQNGVQKLNLDVLHQRDSNQDRLVERWT
;
A
#
# COMPACT_ATOMS: atom_id res chain seq x y z
N MET A 1 -37.31 -115.14 0.36
CA MET A 1 -35.95 -114.67 0.75
C MET A 1 -36.00 -114.20 2.21
N GLU A 2 -36.48 -115.05 3.12
CA GLU A 2 -36.61 -114.76 4.56
C GLU A 2 -35.53 -115.50 5.39
N ASP A 3 -34.88 -116.51 4.80
CA ASP A 3 -33.94 -117.40 5.50
C ASP A 3 -32.60 -116.74 5.91
N THR A 4 -32.25 -115.59 5.34
CA THR A 4 -30.89 -115.02 5.54
C THR A 4 -30.67 -114.31 6.87
N LEU A 5 -31.75 -113.90 7.56
CA LEU A 5 -31.67 -113.15 8.82
C LEU A 5 -31.81 -114.05 10.04
N THR A 6 -32.68 -115.06 9.96
CA THR A 6 -32.78 -116.13 10.96
C THR A 6 -31.50 -116.94 11.02
N ASP A 7 -30.90 -117.27 9.86
CA ASP A 7 -29.58 -117.92 9.80
C ASP A 7 -28.46 -117.04 10.37
N LYS A 8 -28.51 -115.72 10.15
CA LYS A 8 -27.56 -114.78 10.78
C LYS A 8 -27.72 -114.73 12.29
N LEU A 9 -28.95 -114.71 12.81
CA LEU A 9 -29.23 -114.78 14.25
C LEU A 9 -28.74 -116.09 14.87
N ILE A 10 -29.01 -117.22 14.22
CA ILE A 10 -28.54 -118.54 14.66
C ILE A 10 -27.00 -118.59 14.62
N SER A 11 -26.36 -117.99 13.60
CA SER A 11 -24.91 -117.94 13.52
C SER A 11 -24.29 -117.09 14.63
N ILE A 12 -24.86 -115.92 14.96
CA ILE A 12 -24.39 -115.05 16.04
C ILE A 12 -24.56 -115.72 17.41
N LEU A 13 -25.64 -116.48 17.62
CA LEU A 13 -25.90 -117.20 18.87
C LEU A 13 -25.04 -118.47 19.02
N LYS A 14 -24.82 -119.21 17.92
CA LYS A 14 -23.91 -120.37 17.88
C LYS A 14 -22.44 -119.97 18.04
N ASP A 15 -22.02 -118.86 17.45
CA ASP A 15 -20.65 -118.36 17.61
C ASP A 15 -20.29 -118.03 19.06
N ARG A 16 -21.28 -117.90 19.96
CA ARG A 16 -21.12 -117.47 21.35
C ARG A 16 -21.52 -118.55 22.38
N ASP A 17 -21.63 -119.81 21.96
CA ASP A 17 -21.93 -121.00 22.80
C ASP A 17 -23.23 -120.93 23.62
N LEU A 18 -24.27 -120.26 23.10
CA LEU A 18 -25.59 -120.24 23.73
C LEU A 18 -26.45 -121.42 23.22
N PRO A 19 -27.08 -122.23 24.10
CA PRO A 19 -27.86 -123.40 23.69
C PRO A 19 -29.20 -122.95 23.05
N VAL A 20 -29.26 -122.94 21.73
CA VAL A 20 -30.46 -122.57 20.97
C VAL A 20 -31.42 -123.76 20.87
N LYS A 21 -32.60 -123.66 21.48
CA LYS A 21 -33.73 -124.56 21.20
C LYS A 21 -34.44 -124.03 19.95
N GLN A 22 -34.51 -124.84 18.90
CA GLN A 22 -35.02 -124.45 17.57
C GLN A 22 -36.47 -123.91 17.60
N GLU A 23 -37.30 -124.40 18.55
CA GLU A 23 -38.67 -123.94 18.77
C GLU A 23 -38.80 -122.45 19.16
N VAL A 24 -37.77 -121.85 19.76
CA VAL A 24 -37.80 -120.43 20.17
C VAL A 24 -37.51 -119.51 18.99
N VAL A 25 -36.73 -119.96 18.01
CA VAL A 25 -36.34 -119.16 16.84
C VAL A 25 -37.47 -119.07 15.80
N GLU A 26 -38.34 -120.09 15.73
CA GLU A 26 -39.55 -120.06 14.90
C GLU A 26 -40.60 -119.05 15.40
N SER A 27 -40.52 -118.59 16.66
CA SER A 27 -41.38 -117.52 17.18
C SER A 27 -40.95 -116.09 16.77
N PHE A 28 -39.81 -115.95 16.07
CA PHE A 28 -39.26 -114.66 15.61
C PHE A 28 -39.65 -114.29 14.17
N GLU A 29 -40.65 -114.95 13.57
CA GLU A 29 -41.14 -114.64 12.21
C GLU A 29 -41.88 -113.28 12.11
N ASP A 30 -42.21 -112.64 13.24
CA ASP A 30 -42.87 -111.33 13.24
C ASP A 30 -41.85 -110.18 13.01
N ASP A 31 -42.10 -109.30 12.04
CA ASP A 31 -41.14 -108.27 11.54
C ASP A 31 -40.66 -107.30 12.64
N ARG A 32 -41.48 -107.11 13.69
CA ARG A 32 -41.10 -106.35 14.90
C ARG A 32 -40.04 -107.05 15.74
N ASN A 33 -40.10 -108.38 15.84
CA ASN A 33 -39.13 -109.18 16.58
C ASN A 33 -37.80 -109.26 15.82
N VAL A 34 -37.84 -109.25 14.49
CA VAL A 34 -36.64 -109.17 13.63
C VAL A 34 -35.95 -107.80 13.75
N GLN A 35 -36.72 -106.70 13.73
CA GLN A 35 -36.18 -105.36 13.96
C GLN A 35 -35.63 -105.19 15.38
N TRP A 36 -36.33 -105.70 16.40
CA TRP A 36 -35.85 -105.72 17.78
C TRP A 36 -34.55 -106.52 17.90
N ALA A 37 -34.50 -107.72 17.33
CA ALA A 37 -33.33 -108.57 17.34
C ALA A 37 -32.14 -107.89 16.65
N SER A 38 -32.33 -107.26 15.48
CA SER A 38 -31.26 -106.55 14.78
C SER A 38 -30.73 -105.30 15.52
N LYS A 39 -31.58 -104.66 16.34
CA LYS A 39 -31.25 -103.46 17.10
C LYS A 39 -30.56 -103.78 18.44
N HIS A 40 -30.96 -104.87 19.09
CA HIS A 40 -30.52 -105.23 20.44
C HIS A 40 -29.57 -106.42 20.52
N LEU A 41 -29.45 -107.24 19.47
CA LEU A 41 -28.49 -108.35 19.38
C LEU A 41 -27.34 -107.98 18.43
N ARG A 42 -26.67 -106.86 18.72
CA ARG A 42 -25.45 -106.43 18.03
C ARG A 42 -24.21 -106.97 18.75
N PRO A 43 -23.06 -107.13 18.06
CA PRO A 43 -21.82 -107.59 18.69
C PRO A 43 -21.37 -106.72 19.86
N ASP A 44 -21.81 -105.46 19.93
CA ASP A 44 -21.54 -104.51 21.02
C ASP A 44 -22.46 -104.67 22.24
N THR A 45 -23.60 -105.36 22.09
CA THR A 45 -24.61 -105.58 23.14
C THR A 45 -24.53 -106.98 23.74
N LEU A 46 -23.79 -107.89 23.09
CA LEU A 46 -23.54 -109.25 23.52
C LEU A 46 -22.11 -109.37 24.04
N LEU A 47 -21.94 -109.94 25.23
CA LEU A 47 -20.61 -110.17 25.82
C LEU A 47 -19.72 -110.99 24.88
N SER A 48 -18.51 -110.51 24.62
CA SER A 48 -17.46 -111.21 23.89
C SER A 48 -17.04 -112.50 24.63
N LYS A 49 -16.41 -113.46 23.93
CA LYS A 49 -15.93 -114.71 24.56
C LYS A 49 -14.95 -114.43 25.71
N ASP A 50 -14.08 -113.45 25.52
CA ASP A 50 -13.13 -113.03 26.54
C ASP A 50 -13.82 -112.31 27.71
N GLU A 51 -14.85 -111.51 27.42
CA GLU A 51 -15.65 -110.82 28.44
C GLU A 51 -16.53 -111.78 29.23
N LEU A 52 -17.08 -112.82 28.60
CA LEU A 52 -17.84 -113.89 29.26
C LEU A 52 -16.92 -114.73 30.13
N ALA A 53 -15.71 -115.06 29.65
CA ALA A 53 -14.70 -115.73 30.46
C ALA A 53 -14.24 -114.85 31.65
N LEU A 54 -14.15 -113.53 31.47
CA LEU A 54 -13.88 -112.58 32.55
C LEU A 54 -15.06 -112.47 33.52
N TYR A 55 -16.30 -112.46 33.02
CA TYR A 55 -17.52 -112.43 33.83
C TYR A 55 -17.62 -113.69 34.71
N LEU A 56 -17.43 -114.88 34.14
CA LEU A 56 -17.42 -116.15 34.88
C LEU A 56 -16.25 -116.23 35.90
N LYS A 57 -15.09 -115.66 35.57
CA LYS A 57 -13.96 -115.52 36.52
C LYS A 57 -14.28 -114.53 37.65
N LEU A 58 -14.97 -113.43 37.35
CA LEU A 58 -15.42 -112.46 38.34
C LEU A 58 -16.55 -112.99 39.23
N GLU A 59 -17.42 -113.85 38.68
CA GLU A 59 -18.52 -114.51 39.42
C GLU A 59 -17.97 -115.60 40.34
N SER A 60 -17.08 -116.46 39.84
CA SER A 60 -16.41 -117.49 40.64
C SER A 60 -15.43 -116.94 41.69
N SER A 61 -14.93 -115.71 41.51
CA SER A 61 -14.10 -115.01 42.51
C SER A 61 -14.91 -114.14 43.49
N GLY A 62 -16.23 -114.03 43.33
CA GLY A 62 -17.12 -113.27 44.23
C GLY A 62 -16.97 -111.74 44.15
N ALA A 63 -16.15 -111.21 43.24
CA ALA A 63 -15.86 -109.78 43.11
C ALA A 63 -17.01 -108.95 42.50
N LEU A 64 -18.03 -109.60 41.92
CA LEU A 64 -19.22 -108.95 41.35
C LEU A 64 -20.27 -108.52 42.38
N GLN A 65 -20.39 -109.24 43.51
CA GLN A 65 -21.36 -108.91 44.55
C GLN A 65 -21.24 -107.50 45.14
N PRO A 66 -20.04 -106.95 45.43
CA PRO A 66 -19.91 -105.58 45.92
C PRO A 66 -20.20 -104.50 44.87
N ILE A 67 -20.12 -104.81 43.58
CA ILE A 67 -20.40 -103.85 42.49
C ILE A 67 -21.91 -103.79 42.21
N LEU A 68 -22.60 -104.94 42.26
CA LEU A 68 -24.06 -105.02 42.09
C LEU A 68 -24.83 -104.49 43.32
N ASN A 69 -24.27 -104.66 44.53
CA ASN A 69 -24.86 -104.13 45.77
C ASN A 69 -24.40 -102.70 46.10
N ASN A 70 -23.75 -102.01 45.16
CA ASN A 70 -23.26 -100.65 45.38
C ASN A 70 -24.45 -99.66 45.30
N PRO A 71 -24.78 -98.93 46.37
CA PRO A 71 -26.00 -98.12 46.46
C PRO A 71 -26.04 -96.94 45.48
N ASP A 72 -24.90 -96.56 44.89
CA ASP A 72 -24.80 -95.41 43.98
C ASP A 72 -25.34 -95.68 42.57
N PHE A 73 -25.48 -96.95 42.16
CA PHE A 73 -26.18 -97.30 40.90
C PHE A 73 -27.70 -97.42 41.06
N GLY A 74 -28.18 -97.49 42.32
CA GLY A 74 -29.60 -97.40 42.69
C GLY A 74 -30.08 -95.97 42.92
N ALA A 75 -29.25 -94.95 42.63
CA ALA A 75 -29.59 -93.54 42.77
C ALA A 75 -30.47 -92.99 41.62
N THR A 76 -31.12 -93.86 40.83
CA THR A 76 -32.33 -93.45 40.12
C THR A 76 -33.50 -93.55 41.08
N ARG A 77 -33.62 -92.54 41.94
CA ARG A 77 -34.89 -92.27 42.65
C ARG A 77 -36.01 -92.34 41.61
N PRO A 78 -37.10 -93.10 41.84
CA PRO A 78 -38.23 -93.07 40.93
C PRO A 78 -38.68 -91.61 40.85
N VAL A 79 -38.63 -91.06 39.65
CA VAL A 79 -38.95 -89.66 39.43
C VAL A 79 -40.35 -89.42 39.99
N LEU A 80 -40.46 -88.58 41.02
CA LEU A 80 -41.76 -88.26 41.57
C LEU A 80 -42.54 -87.49 40.51
N GLU A 81 -43.79 -87.90 40.28
CA GLU A 81 -44.68 -87.25 39.33
C GLU A 81 -44.84 -85.74 39.63
N ASP A 82 -44.74 -85.35 40.90
CA ASP A 82 -44.78 -83.96 41.34
C ASP A 82 -43.48 -83.19 40.97
N GLU A 83 -42.30 -83.84 41.01
CA GLU A 83 -41.04 -83.22 40.57
C GLU A 83 -41.00 -83.05 39.04
N LEU A 84 -41.61 -83.97 38.29
CA LEU A 84 -41.84 -83.78 36.85
C LEU A 84 -42.80 -82.65 36.58
N ARG A 85 -43.87 -82.53 37.36
CA ARG A 85 -44.84 -81.43 37.22
C ARG A 85 -44.20 -80.08 37.53
N ASP A 86 -43.45 -79.97 38.62
CA ASP A 86 -42.70 -78.76 38.97
C ASP A 86 -41.64 -78.41 37.92
N ALA A 87 -40.93 -79.40 37.36
CA ALA A 87 -39.96 -79.20 36.29
C ALA A 87 -40.62 -78.76 34.98
N ILE A 88 -41.79 -79.31 34.64
CA ILE A 88 -42.59 -78.91 33.48
C ILE A 88 -43.12 -77.49 33.67
N GLU A 89 -43.71 -77.16 34.83
CA GLU A 89 -44.20 -75.82 35.14
C GLU A 89 -43.05 -74.78 35.13
N SER A 90 -41.88 -75.14 35.67
CA SER A 90 -40.68 -74.31 35.62
C SER A 90 -40.17 -74.12 34.18
N LEU A 91 -40.16 -75.17 33.37
CA LEU A 91 -39.78 -75.11 31.97
C LEU A 91 -40.78 -74.28 31.16
N GLU A 92 -42.08 -74.44 31.36
CA GLU A 92 -43.13 -73.65 30.72
C GLU A 92 -43.04 -72.19 31.12
N ALA A 93 -42.82 -71.88 32.40
CA ALA A 93 -42.60 -70.53 32.89
C ALA A 93 -41.34 -69.90 32.25
N SER A 94 -40.25 -70.66 32.15
CA SER A 94 -39.01 -70.23 31.49
C SER A 94 -39.22 -70.02 29.99
N THR A 95 -39.94 -70.93 29.32
CA THR A 95 -40.25 -70.85 27.89
C THR A 95 -41.14 -69.63 27.61
N ALA A 96 -42.15 -69.37 28.45
CA ALA A 96 -42.99 -68.19 28.36
C ALA A 96 -42.20 -66.90 28.61
N ALA A 97 -41.24 -66.89 29.56
CA ALA A 97 -40.36 -65.75 29.80
C ALA A 97 -39.43 -65.49 28.60
N ILE A 98 -38.84 -66.53 28.02
CA ILE A 98 -38.00 -66.45 26.81
C ILE A 98 -38.83 -65.95 25.63
N LEU A 99 -40.05 -66.45 25.43
CA LEU A 99 -40.94 -65.97 24.37
C LEU A 99 -41.23 -64.47 24.50
N LYS A 100 -41.60 -64.00 25.71
CA LYS A 100 -41.78 -62.56 25.98
C LYS A 100 -40.52 -61.74 25.71
N GLN A 101 -39.35 -62.26 26.09
CA GLN A 101 -38.07 -61.59 25.80
C GLN A 101 -37.78 -61.53 24.30
N THR A 102 -38.02 -62.61 23.55
CA THR A 102 -37.81 -62.62 22.09
C THR A 102 -38.78 -61.69 21.37
N GLU A 103 -40.02 -61.58 21.83
CA GLU A 103 -40.99 -60.63 21.29
C GLU A 103 -40.55 -59.19 21.56
N THR A 104 -40.07 -58.90 22.78
CA THR A 104 -39.52 -57.58 23.14
C THR A 104 -38.30 -57.24 22.28
N LEU A 105 -37.37 -58.18 22.09
CA LEU A 105 -36.20 -57.99 21.23
C LEU A 105 -36.60 -57.78 19.77
N LYS A 106 -37.57 -58.53 19.24
CA LYS A 106 -38.09 -58.33 17.89
C LYS A 106 -38.68 -56.92 17.72
N PHE A 107 -39.44 -56.46 18.71
CA PHE A 107 -39.98 -55.09 18.71
C PHE A 107 -38.85 -54.05 18.76
N GLN A 108 -37.85 -54.23 19.61
CA GLN A 108 -36.68 -53.35 19.69
C GLN A 108 -35.89 -53.32 18.37
N CYS A 109 -35.60 -54.48 17.76
CA CYS A 109 -34.94 -54.55 16.46
C CYS A 109 -35.76 -53.86 15.36
N ALA A 110 -37.07 -54.06 15.32
CA ALA A 110 -37.95 -53.39 14.36
C ALA A 110 -37.96 -51.87 14.57
N SER A 111 -37.93 -51.41 15.82
CA SER A 111 -37.85 -49.98 16.15
C SER A 111 -36.52 -49.36 15.72
N ILE A 112 -35.39 -50.02 16.04
CA ILE A 112 -34.05 -49.58 15.63
C ILE A 112 -33.93 -49.54 14.11
N ASN A 113 -34.42 -50.55 13.39
CA ASN A 113 -34.40 -50.56 11.93
C ASN A 113 -35.23 -49.41 11.33
N LYS A 114 -36.38 -49.07 11.92
CA LYS A 114 -37.15 -47.90 11.50
C LYS A 114 -36.39 -46.60 11.74
N GLN A 115 -35.74 -46.46 12.90
CA GLN A 115 -34.96 -45.27 13.24
C GLN A 115 -33.75 -45.12 12.32
N LEU A 116 -33.03 -46.21 12.03
CA LEU A 116 -31.89 -46.22 11.12
C LEU A 116 -32.31 -45.89 9.68
N GLY A 117 -33.50 -46.35 9.26
CA GLY A 117 -34.10 -45.95 7.98
C GLY A 117 -34.40 -44.45 7.91
N LEU A 118 -34.97 -43.87 8.98
CA LEU A 118 -35.22 -42.43 9.06
C LEU A 118 -33.91 -41.62 9.06
N GLU A 119 -32.91 -42.06 9.81
CA GLU A 119 -31.60 -41.42 9.87
C GLU A 119 -30.90 -41.42 8.51
N ASN A 120 -30.91 -42.56 7.80
CA ASN A 120 -30.40 -42.63 6.43
C ASN A 120 -31.13 -41.69 5.46
N ASN A 121 -32.45 -41.55 5.59
CA ASN A 121 -33.22 -40.61 4.76
C ASN A 121 -32.85 -39.16 5.07
N ILE A 122 -32.70 -38.81 6.35
CA ILE A 122 -32.26 -37.48 6.78
C ILE A 122 -30.85 -37.19 6.27
N GLU A 123 -29.93 -38.16 6.35
CA GLU A 123 -28.55 -38.01 5.90
C GLU A 123 -28.47 -37.89 4.36
N GLN A 124 -29.26 -38.67 3.64
CA GLN A 124 -29.40 -38.51 2.18
C GLN A 124 -29.99 -37.14 1.81
N GLN A 125 -30.92 -36.62 2.59
CA GLN A 125 -31.48 -35.30 2.34
C GLN A 125 -30.44 -34.19 2.64
N ARG A 126 -29.74 -34.30 3.78
CA ARG A 126 -28.64 -33.40 4.15
C ARG A 126 -27.54 -33.38 3.11
N SER A 127 -27.07 -34.54 2.65
CA SER A 127 -26.03 -34.63 1.61
C SER A 127 -26.48 -34.01 0.28
N ARG A 128 -27.75 -34.19 -0.12
CA ARG A 128 -28.32 -33.50 -1.31
C ARG A 128 -28.36 -31.99 -1.13
N ASP A 129 -28.75 -31.50 0.03
CA ASP A 129 -28.82 -30.06 0.32
C ASP A 129 -27.42 -29.43 0.41
N ILE A 130 -26.45 -30.13 1.01
CA ILE A 130 -25.03 -29.75 1.03
C ILE A 130 -24.49 -29.69 -0.40
N ALA A 131 -24.73 -30.70 -1.24
CA ALA A 131 -24.27 -30.71 -2.63
C ALA A 131 -24.89 -29.55 -3.46
N ARG A 132 -26.17 -29.24 -3.24
CA ARG A 132 -26.83 -28.07 -3.85
C ARG A 132 -26.18 -26.76 -3.40
N LEU A 133 -25.86 -26.63 -2.11
CA LEU A 133 -25.20 -25.46 -1.56
C LEU A 133 -23.78 -25.29 -2.14
N HIS A 134 -23.00 -26.37 -2.22
CA HIS A 134 -21.69 -26.36 -2.88
C HIS A 134 -21.79 -25.91 -4.33
N LYS A 135 -22.71 -26.49 -5.11
CA LYS A 135 -22.91 -26.09 -6.52
C LYS A 135 -23.28 -24.61 -6.65
N LYS A 136 -24.14 -24.09 -5.77
CA LYS A 136 -24.49 -22.66 -5.77
C LYS A 136 -23.28 -21.78 -5.40
N HIS A 137 -22.48 -22.20 -4.43
CA HIS A 137 -21.29 -21.47 -4.01
C HIS A 137 -20.20 -21.48 -5.10
N GLU A 138 -19.96 -22.62 -5.76
CA GLU A 138 -19.05 -22.73 -6.89
C GLU A 138 -19.51 -21.86 -8.06
N ALA A 139 -20.79 -21.92 -8.43
CA ALA A 139 -21.34 -21.05 -9.46
C ALA A 139 -21.17 -19.57 -9.10
N GLY A 140 -21.46 -19.19 -7.85
CA GLY A 140 -21.24 -17.83 -7.35
C GLY A 140 -19.77 -17.40 -7.42
N ARG A 141 -18.84 -18.28 -7.01
CA ARG A 141 -17.39 -18.03 -7.12
C ARG A 141 -16.95 -17.87 -8.57
N HIS A 142 -17.47 -18.69 -9.48
CA HIS A 142 -17.18 -18.56 -10.91
C HIS A 142 -17.70 -17.23 -11.45
N THR A 143 -18.94 -16.82 -11.11
CA THR A 143 -19.46 -15.51 -11.51
C THR A 143 -18.63 -14.36 -10.95
N THR A 144 -18.25 -14.40 -9.67
CA THR A 144 -17.43 -13.33 -9.06
C THR A 144 -16.02 -13.29 -9.63
N THR A 145 -15.43 -14.44 -9.94
CA THR A 145 -14.10 -14.49 -10.56
C THR A 145 -14.13 -13.99 -12.00
N MET A 146 -15.15 -14.34 -12.79
CA MET A 146 -15.35 -13.78 -14.13
C MET A 146 -15.55 -12.26 -14.09
N ALA A 147 -16.41 -11.76 -13.19
CA ALA A 147 -16.61 -10.31 -13.03
C ALA A 147 -15.32 -9.59 -12.60
N ALA A 148 -14.51 -10.22 -11.74
CA ALA A 148 -13.21 -9.66 -11.34
C ALA A 148 -12.20 -9.62 -12.50
N THR A 149 -12.15 -10.67 -13.34
CA THR A 149 -11.28 -10.67 -14.53
C THR A 149 -11.74 -9.66 -15.57
N GLU A 150 -13.06 -9.52 -15.80
CA GLU A 150 -13.61 -8.52 -16.72
C GLU A 150 -13.26 -7.09 -16.27
N LEU A 151 -13.38 -6.79 -14.97
CA LEU A 151 -12.97 -5.50 -14.42
C LEU A 151 -11.46 -5.28 -14.52
N ALA A 152 -10.64 -6.31 -14.34
CA ALA A 152 -9.19 -6.21 -14.49
C ALA A 152 -8.80 -5.93 -15.95
N ASP A 153 -9.41 -6.62 -16.91
CA ASP A 153 -9.20 -6.41 -18.34
C ASP A 153 -9.67 -5.01 -18.77
N GLU A 154 -10.81 -4.53 -18.25
CA GLU A 154 -11.31 -3.17 -18.50
C GLU A 154 -10.37 -2.11 -17.94
N LEU A 155 -9.85 -2.31 -16.72
CA LEU A 155 -8.84 -1.42 -16.13
C LEU A 155 -7.55 -1.41 -16.96
N GLU A 156 -7.04 -2.57 -17.38
CA GLU A 156 -5.84 -2.66 -18.20
C GLU A 156 -6.04 -1.99 -19.58
N ALA A 157 -7.19 -2.21 -20.23
CA ALA A 157 -7.55 -1.51 -21.46
C ALA A 157 -7.65 0.01 -21.24
N GLY A 158 -8.22 0.43 -20.10
CA GLY A 158 -8.27 1.81 -19.66
C GLY A 158 -6.88 2.43 -19.54
N PHE A 159 -5.97 1.77 -18.82
CA PHE A 159 -4.58 2.19 -18.68
C PHE A 159 -3.86 2.29 -20.01
N ARG A 160 -3.95 1.26 -20.87
CA ARG A 160 -3.34 1.27 -22.21
C ARG A 160 -3.87 2.43 -23.06
N SER A 161 -5.18 2.68 -23.02
CA SER A 161 -5.77 3.80 -23.75
C SER A 161 -5.30 5.16 -23.21
N ALA A 162 -5.11 5.28 -21.90
CA ALA A 162 -4.69 6.51 -21.25
C ALA A 162 -3.19 6.77 -21.47
N THR A 163 -2.34 5.74 -21.46
CA THR A 163 -0.92 5.85 -21.82
C THR A 163 -0.76 6.21 -23.30
N ASP A 164 -1.52 5.59 -24.19
CA ASP A 164 -1.51 5.93 -25.62
C ASP A 164 -1.96 7.37 -25.88
N LYS A 165 -3.03 7.82 -25.21
CA LYS A 165 -3.48 9.24 -25.26
C LYS A 165 -2.40 10.17 -24.75
N SER A 166 -1.78 9.89 -23.60
CA SER A 166 -0.66 10.68 -23.06
C SER A 166 0.55 10.71 -24.01
N GLY A 167 0.84 9.60 -24.68
CA GLY A 167 1.89 9.50 -25.69
C GLY A 167 1.59 10.33 -26.95
N ALA A 168 0.35 10.29 -27.44
CA ALA A 168 -0.10 11.09 -28.58
C ALA A 168 -0.11 12.60 -28.27
N GLU A 169 -0.56 12.98 -27.07
CA GLU A 169 -0.52 14.36 -26.59
C GLU A 169 0.91 14.86 -26.41
N SER A 170 1.82 14.04 -25.86
CA SER A 170 3.24 14.39 -25.77
C SER A 170 3.83 14.69 -27.15
N LYS A 171 3.51 13.89 -28.18
CA LYS A 171 3.93 14.15 -29.56
C LYS A 171 3.33 15.45 -30.10
N ARG A 172 2.05 15.74 -29.81
CA ARG A 172 1.37 16.99 -30.21
C ARG A 172 2.02 18.21 -29.56
N ILE A 173 2.31 18.15 -28.26
CA ILE A 173 2.99 19.22 -27.52
C ILE A 173 4.40 19.44 -28.09
N LEU A 174 5.18 18.37 -28.33
CA LEU A 174 6.51 18.50 -28.94
C LEU A 174 6.46 19.11 -30.36
N ALA A 175 5.46 18.75 -31.16
CA ALA A 175 5.24 19.38 -32.46
C ALA A 175 4.90 20.87 -32.31
N SER A 176 3.99 21.21 -31.40
CA SER A 176 3.62 22.60 -31.07
C SER A 176 4.84 23.41 -30.61
N LEU A 177 5.63 22.88 -29.66
CA LEU A 177 6.87 23.47 -29.18
C LEU A 177 7.86 23.71 -30.32
N SER A 178 8.05 22.73 -31.21
CA SER A 178 8.95 22.90 -32.36
C SER A 178 8.46 23.99 -33.32
N THR A 179 7.15 24.06 -33.60
CA THR A 179 6.59 25.12 -34.43
C THR A 179 6.70 26.49 -33.76
N ARG A 180 6.48 26.56 -32.44
CA ARG A 180 6.56 27.79 -31.68
C ARG A 180 7.99 28.33 -31.61
N LEU A 181 8.97 27.46 -31.32
CA LEU A 181 10.38 27.84 -31.31
C LEU A 181 10.82 28.41 -32.66
N LYS A 182 10.39 27.81 -33.78
CA LYS A 182 10.65 28.36 -35.13
C LYS A 182 10.01 29.72 -35.35
N GLN A 183 8.80 29.94 -34.82
CA GLN A 183 8.14 31.24 -34.90
C GLN A 183 8.85 32.27 -34.01
N ASP A 184 9.32 31.88 -32.84
CA ASP A 184 10.09 32.72 -31.92
C ASP A 184 11.45 33.10 -32.53
N ASP A 185 12.15 32.17 -33.17
CA ASP A 185 13.39 32.46 -33.90
C ASP A 185 13.16 33.49 -35.02
N LYS A 186 12.04 33.37 -35.74
CA LYS A 186 11.63 34.35 -36.75
C LYS A 186 11.28 35.71 -36.13
N ALA A 187 10.61 35.71 -34.98
CA ALA A 187 10.28 36.92 -34.23
C ALA A 187 11.56 37.62 -33.76
N LEU A 188 12.51 36.89 -33.19
CA LEU A 188 13.83 37.42 -32.78
C LEU A 188 14.63 37.97 -33.96
N ALA A 189 14.62 37.29 -35.11
CA ALA A 189 15.23 37.83 -36.32
C ALA A 189 14.55 39.14 -36.75
N SER A 190 13.22 39.21 -36.68
CA SER A 190 12.49 40.45 -36.99
C SER A 190 12.78 41.56 -35.97
N LEU A 191 12.93 41.23 -34.69
CA LEU A 191 13.33 42.13 -33.64
C LEU A 191 14.74 42.69 -33.90
N GLU A 192 15.68 41.85 -34.28
CA GLU A 192 17.05 42.27 -34.63
C GLU A 192 17.03 43.25 -35.83
N THR A 193 16.21 42.99 -36.85
CA THR A 193 16.04 43.93 -37.97
C THR A 193 15.37 45.24 -37.54
N LEU A 194 14.43 45.19 -36.60
CA LEU A 194 13.78 46.38 -36.05
C LEU A 194 14.77 47.23 -35.26
N MET A 195 15.58 46.60 -34.41
CA MET A 195 16.57 47.25 -33.56
C MET A 195 17.72 47.86 -34.37
N SER A 196 18.22 47.15 -35.40
CA SER A 196 19.23 47.70 -36.31
C SER A 196 18.70 48.87 -37.16
N SER A 197 17.39 49.00 -37.31
CA SER A 197 16.72 50.12 -37.99
C SER A 197 16.56 51.37 -37.09
N ILE A 198 16.86 51.29 -35.79
CA ILE A 198 16.84 52.44 -34.89
C ILE A 198 18.08 53.30 -35.17
N LYS A 199 17.88 54.43 -35.83
CA LYS A 199 18.94 55.41 -36.10
C LYS A 199 19.07 56.37 -34.93
N TYR A 200 20.28 56.52 -34.42
CA TYR A 200 20.62 57.54 -33.43
C TYR A 200 21.53 58.60 -34.06
N ARG A 201 21.14 59.88 -33.94
CA ARG A 201 21.99 61.01 -34.35
C ARG A 201 22.74 61.52 -33.13
N GLY A 202 23.98 61.07 -32.96
CA GLY A 202 24.77 61.37 -31.75
C GLY A 202 25.44 62.75 -31.71
N ASN A 203 25.17 63.65 -32.66
CA ASN A 203 25.95 64.88 -32.84
C ASN A 203 25.13 66.18 -32.76
N ASP A 204 23.92 66.11 -32.25
CA ASP A 204 22.99 67.26 -32.16
C ASP A 204 23.57 68.37 -31.27
N ALA A 205 24.20 68.01 -30.15
CA ALA A 205 24.80 68.99 -29.25
C ALA A 205 25.98 69.76 -29.87
N SER A 206 26.79 69.12 -30.71
CA SER A 206 27.93 69.81 -31.35
C SER A 206 27.50 70.64 -32.55
N THR A 207 26.47 70.18 -33.28
CA THR A 207 25.89 70.93 -34.41
C THR A 207 25.16 72.17 -33.92
N VAL A 208 24.41 72.09 -32.80
CA VAL A 208 23.81 73.24 -32.11
C VAL A 208 24.88 74.26 -31.69
N LYS A 209 25.96 73.82 -31.04
CA LYS A 209 27.08 74.70 -30.64
C LYS A 209 27.79 75.33 -31.85
N ARG A 210 27.96 74.57 -32.93
CA ARG A 210 28.55 75.08 -34.18
C ARG A 210 27.64 76.12 -34.83
N THR A 211 26.32 75.89 -34.85
CA THR A 211 25.37 76.84 -35.43
C THR A 211 25.30 78.14 -34.64
N SER A 212 25.35 78.08 -33.30
CA SER A 212 25.38 79.28 -32.47
C SER A 212 26.69 80.06 -32.61
N HIS A 213 27.82 79.36 -32.75
CA HIS A 213 29.12 80.01 -32.98
C HIS A 213 29.18 80.69 -34.36
N LEU A 214 28.72 80.00 -35.41
CA LEU A 214 28.69 80.57 -36.76
C LEU A 214 27.68 81.72 -36.88
N SER A 215 26.56 81.69 -36.16
CA SER A 215 25.60 82.80 -36.16
C SER A 215 26.15 84.02 -35.44
N SER A 216 26.88 83.84 -34.32
CA SER A 216 27.61 84.93 -33.66
C SER A 216 28.62 85.57 -34.60
N LEU A 217 29.45 84.75 -35.26
CA LEU A 217 30.45 85.26 -36.20
C LEU A 217 29.82 86.01 -37.40
N LEU A 218 28.66 85.53 -37.88
CA LEU A 218 27.91 86.21 -38.94
C LEU A 218 27.35 87.55 -38.45
N SER A 219 26.88 87.62 -37.20
CA SER A 219 26.43 88.87 -36.58
C SER A 219 27.56 89.90 -36.55
N ASP A 220 28.74 89.48 -36.09
CA ASP A 220 29.92 90.33 -35.98
C ASP A 220 30.31 90.88 -37.36
N TYR A 221 30.36 90.02 -38.39
CA TYR A 221 30.67 90.45 -39.76
C TYR A 221 29.62 91.39 -40.36
N VAL A 222 28.33 91.18 -40.07
CA VAL A 222 27.26 92.06 -40.55
C VAL A 222 27.33 93.42 -39.86
N ALA A 223 27.59 93.45 -38.55
CA ALA A 223 27.80 94.68 -37.81
C ALA A 223 29.02 95.45 -38.34
N GLU A 224 30.17 94.77 -38.50
CA GLU A 224 31.38 95.34 -39.09
C GLU A 224 31.14 95.88 -40.51
N GLU A 225 30.42 95.16 -41.37
CA GLU A 225 30.10 95.64 -42.72
C GLU A 225 29.27 96.94 -42.66
N ILE A 226 28.25 97.00 -41.79
CA ILE A 226 27.43 98.19 -41.62
C ILE A 226 28.28 99.34 -41.06
N HIS A 227 29.15 99.08 -40.08
CA HIS A 227 30.07 100.07 -39.52
C HIS A 227 30.98 100.66 -40.60
N TYR A 228 31.66 99.81 -41.39
CA TYR A 228 32.53 100.27 -42.46
C TYR A 228 31.79 101.06 -43.55
N ARG A 229 30.52 100.71 -43.83
CA ARG A 229 29.69 101.48 -44.77
C ARG A 229 29.27 102.82 -44.20
N LEU A 230 28.95 102.88 -42.90
CA LEU A 230 28.58 104.09 -42.18
C LEU A 230 29.77 105.05 -42.07
N ASP A 231 30.93 104.54 -41.64
CA ASP A 231 32.20 105.28 -41.59
C ASP A 231 32.60 105.84 -42.95
N ARG A 232 32.46 105.03 -44.00
CA ARG A 232 32.73 105.48 -45.37
C ARG A 232 31.80 106.62 -45.78
N LEU A 233 30.50 106.48 -45.52
CA LEU A 233 29.51 107.53 -45.85
C LEU A 233 29.77 108.81 -45.04
N TYR A 234 30.06 108.67 -43.75
CA TYR A 234 30.43 109.79 -42.88
C TYR A 234 31.64 110.55 -43.44
N LEU A 235 32.74 109.83 -43.75
CA LEU A 235 33.92 110.44 -44.34
C LEU A 235 33.62 111.07 -45.72
N GLU A 236 32.82 110.43 -46.57
CA GLU A 236 32.42 110.98 -47.87
C GLU A 236 31.57 112.26 -47.73
N THR A 237 30.68 112.34 -46.74
CA THR A 237 29.87 113.54 -46.46
C THR A 237 30.71 114.71 -45.95
N ILE A 238 31.70 114.46 -45.08
CA ILE A 238 32.65 115.49 -44.62
C ILE A 238 33.49 116.01 -45.79
N HIS A 239 33.97 115.12 -46.68
CA HIS A 239 34.76 115.53 -47.84
C HIS A 239 33.93 116.29 -48.88
N ALA A 240 32.64 116.00 -49.02
CA ALA A 240 31.73 116.70 -49.93
C ALA A 240 31.26 118.07 -49.39
N GLY A 241 31.13 118.23 -48.08
CA GLY A 241 30.70 119.47 -47.41
C GLY A 241 31.79 120.56 -47.30
N GLY A 242 33.07 120.16 -47.29
CA GLY A 242 34.21 121.06 -47.10
C GLY A 242 34.50 122.10 -48.20
N SER A 243 33.59 122.34 -49.15
CA SER A 243 33.77 123.34 -50.22
C SER A 243 32.96 124.64 -50.03
N SER A 244 32.11 124.78 -49.00
CA SER A 244 31.42 126.06 -48.77
C SER A 244 30.90 126.28 -47.33
N SER A 245 31.43 127.35 -46.72
CA SER A 245 31.01 128.10 -45.51
C SER A 245 31.46 127.62 -44.13
N ASP A 246 32.14 128.55 -43.44
CA ASP A 246 32.74 128.44 -42.10
C ASP A 246 31.70 128.49 -40.95
N ASP A 247 32.12 127.89 -39.82
CA ASP A 247 31.70 128.09 -38.42
C ASP A 247 30.33 127.59 -37.90
N VAL A 248 29.42 127.08 -38.74
CA VAL A 248 28.20 126.39 -38.24
C VAL A 248 28.32 124.86 -38.29
N ASP A 249 29.31 124.34 -39.02
CA ASP A 249 29.47 122.92 -39.33
C ASP A 249 30.12 122.10 -38.19
N GLY A 250 30.86 122.76 -37.30
CA GLY A 250 31.59 122.09 -36.20
C GLY A 250 30.68 121.50 -35.12
N THR A 251 29.63 122.21 -34.72
CA THR A 251 28.67 121.72 -33.72
C THR A 251 27.73 120.66 -34.28
N MET A 252 27.41 120.75 -35.58
CA MET A 252 26.62 119.76 -36.29
C MET A 252 27.41 118.46 -36.52
N SER A 253 28.70 118.57 -36.83
CA SER A 253 29.60 117.42 -36.97
C SER A 253 29.82 116.66 -35.67
N THR A 254 29.96 117.36 -34.53
CA THR A 254 30.08 116.71 -33.21
C THR A 254 28.78 116.05 -32.76
N ALA A 255 27.64 116.66 -33.05
CA ALA A 255 26.34 116.05 -32.74
C ALA A 255 26.10 114.78 -33.58
N LEU A 256 26.52 114.78 -34.85
CA LEU A 256 26.43 113.62 -35.73
C LEU A 256 27.39 112.49 -35.30
N GLU A 257 28.56 112.83 -34.78
CA GLU A 257 29.53 111.88 -34.20
C GLU A 257 28.96 111.21 -32.93
N GLU A 258 28.35 111.97 -32.02
CA GLU A 258 27.68 111.42 -30.83
C GLU A 258 26.49 110.51 -31.20
N GLU A 259 25.70 110.88 -32.22
CA GLU A 259 24.62 110.03 -32.74
C GLU A 259 25.17 108.75 -33.39
N LEU A 260 26.33 108.82 -34.07
CA LEU A 260 27.02 107.68 -34.67
C LEU A 260 27.51 106.70 -33.60
N GLU A 261 28.15 107.21 -32.54
CA GLU A 261 28.63 106.43 -31.41
C GLU A 261 27.48 105.75 -30.66
N SER A 262 26.32 106.42 -30.57
CA SER A 262 25.11 105.84 -30.01
C SER A 262 24.50 104.76 -30.91
N LEU A 263 24.65 104.86 -32.24
CA LEU A 263 24.05 103.94 -33.21
C LEU A 263 24.83 102.62 -33.35
N TYR A 264 26.15 102.62 -33.14
CA TYR A 264 26.97 101.40 -33.21
C TYR A 264 26.53 100.23 -32.31
N PRO A 265 26.27 100.41 -31.00
CA PRO A 265 25.77 99.32 -30.17
C PRO A 265 24.36 98.87 -30.59
N GLU A 266 23.54 99.74 -31.17
CA GLU A 266 22.24 99.37 -31.71
C GLU A 266 22.39 98.51 -32.98
N ILE A 267 23.34 98.83 -33.86
CA ILE A 267 23.67 98.03 -35.04
C ILE A 267 24.14 96.63 -34.65
N GLU A 268 24.98 96.50 -33.61
CA GLU A 268 25.43 95.20 -33.10
C GLU A 268 24.26 94.35 -32.59
N ILE A 269 23.37 94.93 -31.78
CA ILE A 269 22.17 94.25 -31.28
C ILE A 269 21.22 93.87 -32.42
N LEU A 270 21.02 94.76 -33.40
CA LEU A 270 20.15 94.48 -34.54
C LEU A 270 20.73 93.43 -35.48
N ALA A 271 22.05 93.40 -35.68
CA ALA A 271 22.75 92.36 -36.41
C ALA A 271 22.60 91.01 -35.69
N GLU A 272 22.70 90.98 -34.36
CA GLU A 272 22.52 89.76 -33.55
C GLU A 272 21.08 89.25 -33.67
N ILE A 273 20.10 90.13 -33.50
CA ILE A 273 18.68 89.77 -33.59
C ILE A 273 18.35 89.29 -35.00
N SER A 274 18.85 89.96 -36.04
CA SER A 274 18.60 89.60 -37.44
C SER A 274 19.20 88.25 -37.80
N THR A 275 20.48 88.01 -37.45
CA THR A 275 21.15 86.74 -37.75
C THR A 275 20.57 85.59 -36.92
N ARG A 276 20.19 85.84 -35.67
CA ARG A 276 19.50 84.87 -34.82
C ARG A 276 18.15 84.48 -35.40
N GLN A 277 17.34 85.45 -35.82
CA GLN A 277 16.00 85.21 -36.34
C GLN A 277 16.02 84.56 -37.75
N GLN A 278 16.94 84.98 -38.62
CA GLN A 278 17.01 84.48 -40.00
C GLN A 278 17.68 83.10 -40.10
N PHE A 279 18.70 82.83 -39.29
CA PHE A 279 19.52 81.63 -39.45
C PHE A 279 19.51 80.73 -38.23
N GLN A 280 19.80 81.26 -37.04
CA GLN A 280 19.99 80.42 -35.85
C GLN A 280 18.68 79.71 -35.43
N GLU A 281 17.60 80.45 -35.23
CA GLU A 281 16.32 79.89 -34.76
C GLU A 281 15.71 78.88 -35.75
N PRO A 282 15.68 79.12 -37.08
CA PRO A 282 15.17 78.13 -38.03
C PRO A 282 16.01 76.85 -38.07
N ILE A 283 17.34 76.96 -38.01
CA ILE A 283 18.23 75.79 -38.02
C ILE A 283 18.04 74.96 -36.74
N LEU A 284 17.95 75.61 -35.57
CA LEU A 284 17.70 74.93 -34.31
C LEU A 284 16.32 74.26 -34.28
N ARG A 285 15.29 74.93 -34.81
CA ARG A 285 13.93 74.39 -34.90
C ARG A 285 13.87 73.16 -35.80
N GLU A 286 14.53 73.18 -36.95
CA GLU A 286 14.55 72.02 -37.84
C GLU A 286 15.34 70.85 -37.25
N LEU A 287 16.45 71.15 -36.58
CA LEU A 287 17.24 70.14 -35.87
C LEU A 287 16.43 69.48 -34.75
N GLN A 288 15.69 70.27 -33.99
CA GLN A 288 14.79 69.77 -32.94
C GLN A 288 13.62 68.96 -33.53
N ASN A 289 13.00 69.43 -34.61
CA ASN A 289 11.93 68.69 -35.29
C ASN A 289 12.40 67.33 -35.80
N GLU A 290 13.58 67.26 -36.42
CA GLU A 290 14.16 66.00 -36.89
C GLU A 290 14.55 65.07 -35.74
N HIS A 291 15.10 65.64 -34.65
CA HIS A 291 15.37 64.89 -33.42
C HIS A 291 14.09 64.28 -32.84
N ASP A 292 13.03 65.08 -32.71
CA ASP A 292 11.74 64.64 -32.18
C ASP A 292 11.11 63.56 -33.08
N LYS A 293 11.17 63.72 -34.41
CA LYS A 293 10.71 62.68 -35.36
C LYS A 293 11.48 61.37 -35.21
N LEU A 294 12.82 61.43 -35.12
CA LEU A 294 13.65 60.24 -34.89
C LEU A 294 13.35 59.60 -33.54
N ARG A 295 13.14 60.41 -32.50
CA ARG A 295 12.77 59.94 -31.15
C ARG A 295 11.43 59.21 -31.18
N MET A 296 10.39 59.82 -31.76
CA MET A 296 9.07 59.19 -31.89
C MET A 296 9.13 57.89 -32.69
N ALA A 297 9.82 57.87 -33.83
CA ALA A 297 9.99 56.66 -34.63
C ALA A 297 10.81 55.57 -33.91
N SER A 298 11.80 55.97 -33.09
CA SER A 298 12.56 55.02 -32.25
C SER A 298 11.72 54.45 -31.11
N GLN A 299 10.87 55.28 -30.51
CA GLN A 299 9.97 54.87 -29.43
C GLN A 299 8.91 53.91 -29.93
N GLU A 300 8.28 54.19 -31.07
CA GLU A 300 7.29 53.29 -31.71
C GLU A 300 7.90 51.91 -32.01
N LYS A 301 9.14 51.88 -32.52
CA LYS A 301 9.87 50.62 -32.73
C LYS A 301 10.17 49.91 -31.39
N LEU A 302 10.55 50.65 -30.36
CA LEU A 302 10.80 50.06 -29.03
C LEU A 302 9.52 49.49 -28.39
N GLU A 303 8.39 50.16 -28.56
CA GLU A 303 7.08 49.68 -28.13
C GLU A 303 6.70 48.39 -28.87
N GLN A 304 6.85 48.36 -30.20
CA GLN A 304 6.63 47.16 -31.00
C GLN A 304 7.56 45.99 -30.59
N ALA A 305 8.82 46.29 -30.26
CA ALA A 305 9.78 45.33 -29.73
C ALA A 305 9.32 44.75 -28.37
N LEU A 306 8.83 45.61 -27.49
CA LEU A 306 8.32 45.22 -26.17
C LEU A 306 7.06 44.35 -26.30
N ASP A 307 6.12 44.70 -27.17
CA ASP A 307 4.92 43.90 -27.43
C ASP A 307 5.27 42.50 -27.94
N MET A 308 6.22 42.40 -28.87
CA MET A 308 6.71 41.11 -29.37
C MET A 308 7.34 40.25 -28.27
N LEU A 309 8.12 40.86 -27.37
CA LEU A 309 8.71 40.15 -26.22
C LEU A 309 7.64 39.70 -25.20
N ILE A 310 6.60 40.52 -24.97
CA ILE A 310 5.47 40.15 -24.12
C ILE A 310 4.74 38.95 -24.72
N GLU A 311 4.39 38.98 -26.01
CA GLU A 311 3.71 37.86 -26.68
C GLU A 311 4.54 36.57 -26.59
N MET A 312 5.85 36.64 -26.85
CA MET A 312 6.75 35.50 -26.70
C MET A 312 6.78 34.96 -25.27
N THR A 313 6.78 35.84 -24.27
CA THR A 313 6.82 35.45 -22.86
C THR A 313 5.51 34.79 -22.42
N LEU A 314 4.37 35.40 -22.76
CA LEU A 314 3.05 34.85 -22.48
C LEU A 314 2.85 33.49 -23.16
N SER A 315 3.27 33.36 -24.41
CA SER A 315 3.16 32.09 -25.14
C SER A 315 4.04 31.00 -24.52
N LYS A 316 5.26 31.33 -24.08
CA LYS A 316 6.10 30.38 -23.34
C LYS A 316 5.47 29.97 -22.01
N GLN A 317 4.86 30.91 -21.29
CA GLN A 317 4.17 30.62 -20.03
C GLN A 317 2.99 29.66 -20.22
N ASP A 318 2.17 29.87 -21.25
CA ASP A 318 1.07 28.96 -21.61
C ASP A 318 1.58 27.54 -21.91
N LEU A 319 2.65 27.42 -22.69
CA LEU A 319 3.27 26.14 -22.99
C LEU A 319 3.84 25.45 -21.74
N THR A 320 4.46 26.20 -20.82
CA THR A 320 4.94 25.64 -19.55
C THR A 320 3.79 25.16 -18.66
N ASN A 321 2.67 25.89 -18.64
CA ASN A 321 1.48 25.48 -17.90
C ASN A 321 0.89 24.20 -18.46
N GLN A 322 0.76 24.11 -19.80
CA GLN A 322 0.29 22.89 -20.47
C GLN A 322 1.20 21.70 -20.20
N LEU A 323 2.53 21.91 -20.17
CA LEU A 323 3.49 20.86 -19.84
C LEU A 323 3.37 20.43 -18.36
N GLY A 324 3.20 21.37 -17.43
CA GLY A 324 3.05 21.07 -16.00
C GLY A 324 1.77 20.29 -15.66
N VAL A 325 0.63 20.67 -16.25
CA VAL A 325 -0.62 19.89 -16.12
C VAL A 325 -0.43 18.48 -16.69
N ARG A 326 0.29 18.33 -17.80
CA ARG A 326 0.61 17.03 -18.38
C ARG A 326 1.56 16.21 -17.53
N GLU A 327 2.58 16.81 -16.95
CA GLU A 327 3.54 16.13 -16.07
C GLU A 327 2.82 15.55 -14.85
N SER A 328 1.98 16.36 -14.19
CA SER A 328 1.18 15.90 -13.04
C SER A 328 0.21 14.76 -13.41
N SER A 329 -0.49 14.85 -14.55
CA SER A 329 -1.38 13.76 -14.99
C SER A 329 -0.63 12.49 -15.40
N SER A 330 0.57 12.61 -15.98
CA SER A 330 1.43 11.48 -16.29
C SER A 330 1.96 10.81 -15.01
N GLU A 331 2.35 11.59 -14.02
CA GLU A 331 2.82 11.11 -12.71
C GLU A 331 1.69 10.37 -11.98
N LEU A 332 0.48 10.94 -11.95
CA LEU A 332 -0.69 10.28 -11.35
C LEU A 332 -0.99 8.94 -12.04
N LEU A 333 -0.91 8.90 -13.37
CA LEU A 333 -1.15 7.67 -14.12
C LEU A 333 -0.08 6.60 -13.80
N GLU A 334 1.18 7.00 -13.68
CA GLU A 334 2.28 6.10 -13.31
C GLU A 334 2.16 5.59 -11.87
N GLN A 335 1.78 6.46 -10.92
CA GLN A 335 1.49 6.06 -9.55
C GLN A 335 0.31 5.09 -9.48
N LEU A 336 -0.78 5.34 -10.22
CA LEU A 336 -1.96 4.48 -10.25
C LEU A 336 -1.63 3.13 -10.91
N ALA A 337 -0.79 3.12 -11.94
CA ALA A 337 -0.28 1.89 -12.56
C ALA A 337 0.62 1.10 -11.59
N ALA A 338 1.49 1.76 -10.84
CA ALA A 338 2.35 1.11 -9.83
C ALA A 338 1.53 0.52 -8.67
N LEU A 339 0.52 1.24 -8.19
CA LEU A 339 -0.42 0.73 -7.18
C LEU A 339 -1.17 -0.49 -7.69
N TYR A 340 -1.70 -0.43 -8.92
CA TYR A 340 -2.35 -1.57 -9.55
C TYR A 340 -1.42 -2.79 -9.66
N GLN A 341 -0.16 -2.61 -10.07
CA GLN A 341 0.82 -3.71 -10.16
C GLN A 341 1.13 -4.31 -8.78
N SER A 342 1.24 -3.48 -7.74
CA SER A 342 1.50 -3.94 -6.38
C SER A 342 0.33 -4.76 -5.79
N GLU A 343 -0.91 -4.40 -6.13
CA GLU A 343 -2.12 -5.05 -5.63
C GLU A 343 -2.49 -6.30 -6.45
N ALA A 344 -2.37 -6.23 -7.77
CA ALA A 344 -2.74 -7.32 -8.67
C ALA A 344 -1.71 -8.47 -8.69
N GLY A 345 -0.51 -8.25 -8.16
CA GLY A 345 0.61 -9.20 -8.28
C GLY A 345 0.99 -9.53 -9.73
N SER A 346 0.44 -8.77 -10.68
CA SER A 346 0.59 -8.92 -12.12
C SER A 346 1.62 -7.89 -12.56
N GLU A 347 2.79 -8.38 -12.96
CA GLU A 347 3.70 -7.60 -13.79
C GLU A 347 2.97 -7.33 -15.12
N LEU A 348 2.24 -6.21 -15.18
CA LEU A 348 2.00 -5.57 -16.46
C LEU A 348 3.37 -5.47 -17.12
N VAL A 349 3.52 -6.16 -18.25
CA VAL A 349 4.69 -6.04 -19.12
C VAL A 349 4.78 -4.57 -19.51
N THR A 350 5.47 -3.80 -18.69
CA THR A 350 6.14 -2.58 -19.07
C THR A 350 7.12 -3.02 -20.13
N GLN A 351 6.67 -3.03 -21.38
CA GLN A 351 7.60 -2.89 -22.49
C GLN A 351 8.47 -1.69 -22.13
N PRO A 352 9.77 -1.87 -21.89
CA PRO A 352 10.64 -0.74 -21.77
C PRO A 352 10.64 -0.14 -23.16
N SER A 353 9.94 0.98 -23.34
CA SER A 353 10.13 1.81 -24.52
C SER A 353 11.56 2.37 -24.42
N SER A 354 12.48 1.53 -24.86
CA SER A 354 13.87 1.78 -25.15
C SER A 354 13.94 2.93 -26.15
N ARG A 355 13.91 4.18 -25.66
CA ARG A 355 14.52 5.35 -26.35
C ARG A 355 14.58 6.68 -25.59
N ARG A 356 14.55 6.74 -24.26
CA ARG A 356 14.78 8.03 -23.56
C ARG A 356 15.84 8.05 -22.45
N GLU A 357 16.66 7.01 -22.32
CA GLU A 357 17.84 7.03 -21.44
C GLU A 357 19.10 7.69 -22.04
N SER A 358 19.01 8.30 -23.23
CA SER A 358 20.20 8.79 -23.95
C SER A 358 20.40 10.31 -23.90
N LEU A 359 20.22 10.97 -22.75
CA LEU A 359 20.73 12.33 -22.54
C LEU A 359 21.31 12.60 -21.14
N ARG A 360 21.53 11.56 -20.32
CA ARG A 360 22.18 11.69 -18.99
C ARG A 360 23.42 10.81 -18.80
N ARG A 361 24.25 10.67 -19.85
CA ARG A 361 25.62 10.14 -19.70
C ARG A 361 26.65 11.20 -20.08
N ARG A 362 27.09 11.95 -19.07
CA ARG A 362 28.49 12.38 -18.98
C ARG A 362 28.93 12.37 -17.51
N SER A 363 29.68 11.32 -17.17
CA SER A 363 30.58 11.17 -16.01
C SER A 363 29.87 11.06 -14.64
N LEU A 364 30.07 10.08 -13.76
CA LEU A 364 31.25 9.29 -13.41
C LEU A 364 30.83 7.89 -12.89
N GLN A 365 31.83 7.03 -12.78
CA GLN A 365 31.82 5.61 -12.42
C GLN A 365 31.25 5.28 -11.01
N PRO A 366 30.96 3.98 -10.75
CA PRO A 366 30.25 3.49 -9.57
C PRO A 366 31.20 3.28 -8.39
N GLY A 367 30.80 3.76 -7.21
CA GLY A 367 31.44 3.48 -5.94
C GLY A 367 30.41 3.54 -4.82
N LEU A 368 30.14 2.38 -4.21
CA LEU A 368 29.59 2.30 -2.86
C LEU A 368 30.44 3.18 -1.94
N HIS A 369 29.79 3.95 -1.06
CA HIS A 369 30.15 4.16 0.36
C HIS A 369 29.43 5.40 0.91
N LEU A 370 28.78 5.18 2.06
CA LEU A 370 28.47 6.19 3.07
C LEU A 370 29.59 7.23 3.20
N ALA A 371 29.26 8.51 3.05
CA ALA A 371 29.77 9.62 3.85
C ALA A 371 29.22 10.94 3.27
N ARG A 372 28.27 11.55 3.98
CA ARG A 372 27.84 12.93 3.72
C ARG A 372 28.48 13.81 4.78
N THR A 373 29.46 14.62 4.38
CA THR A 373 29.96 15.77 5.15
C THR A 373 30.07 16.99 4.24
N ALA A 374 29.97 18.16 4.89
CA ALA A 374 30.21 19.53 4.42
C ALA A 374 29.00 20.34 3.87
N THR A 375 28.34 21.00 4.83
CA THR A 375 28.23 22.48 4.98
C THR A 375 27.80 23.37 3.79
N ALA A 376 26.55 23.84 3.84
CA ALA A 376 26.09 25.17 3.42
C ALA A 376 24.77 25.52 4.17
N PRO A 377 24.52 26.80 4.54
CA PRO A 377 23.40 27.17 5.40
C PRO A 377 22.10 27.20 4.58
N VAL A 378 21.20 26.26 4.86
CA VAL A 378 19.86 26.23 4.25
C VAL A 378 18.95 27.12 5.07
N VAL A 379 18.56 28.25 4.48
CA VAL A 379 17.46 29.11 4.92
C VAL A 379 16.23 28.23 5.19
N ALA A 380 15.70 28.34 6.41
CA ALA A 380 14.60 27.54 6.96
C ALA A 380 13.41 27.45 6.00
N GLN A 381 13.18 26.26 5.45
CA GLN A 381 11.95 25.94 4.73
C GLN A 381 10.84 25.59 5.74
N PRO A 382 9.74 26.35 5.80
CA PRO A 382 8.65 26.13 6.77
C PRO A 382 7.88 24.82 6.52
N SER A 383 8.06 24.18 5.37
CA SER A 383 7.55 22.84 5.06
C SER A 383 8.30 21.75 5.80
N LEU A 384 9.62 21.88 5.94
CA LEU A 384 10.47 20.93 6.66
C LEU A 384 10.25 21.05 8.17
N GLU A 385 10.10 22.26 8.70
CA GLU A 385 9.71 22.46 10.11
C GLU A 385 8.35 21.87 10.44
N ARG A 386 7.36 22.01 9.57
CA ARG A 386 6.03 21.38 9.76
C ARG A 386 6.10 19.86 9.73
N LEU A 387 6.96 19.30 8.87
CA LEU A 387 7.14 17.85 8.75
C LEU A 387 7.90 17.31 9.98
N LEU A 388 8.97 17.97 10.42
CA LEU A 388 9.71 17.62 11.63
C LEU A 388 8.84 17.75 12.89
N ARG A 389 7.99 18.78 12.97
CA ARG A 389 7.01 18.94 14.05
C ARG A 389 5.92 17.85 14.01
N ARG A 390 5.54 17.38 12.82
CA ARG A 390 4.62 16.22 12.65
C ARG A 390 5.29 14.90 13.03
N VAL A 391 6.62 14.79 12.92
CA VAL A 391 7.43 13.63 13.30
C VAL A 391 7.96 13.74 14.75
N GLY A 392 7.64 14.82 15.48
CA GLY A 392 8.00 15.00 16.89
C GLY A 392 9.47 15.39 17.12
N ILE A 393 10.19 15.85 16.09
CA ILE A 393 11.60 16.26 16.19
C ILE A 393 11.66 17.79 16.35
N PRO A 394 12.20 18.33 17.46
CA PRO A 394 12.41 19.76 17.60
C PRO A 394 13.51 20.25 16.64
N PRO A 395 13.34 21.41 15.97
CA PRO A 395 14.29 21.91 14.96
C PRO A 395 15.66 22.29 15.53
N GLU A 396 15.77 22.43 16.86
CA GLU A 396 17.00 22.74 17.59
C GLU A 396 18.05 21.60 17.52
N SER A 397 17.62 20.33 17.38
CA SER A 397 18.48 19.14 17.44
C SER A 397 19.41 18.94 16.23
N ILE A 398 19.31 19.77 15.18
CA ILE A 398 20.11 19.64 13.95
C ILE A 398 21.38 20.50 14.00
N HIS A 399 21.54 21.35 15.02
CA HIS A 399 22.75 22.14 15.18
C HIS A 399 23.83 21.31 15.91
N PRO A 400 24.96 20.98 15.25
CA PRO A 400 26.11 20.48 15.98
C PRO A 400 26.67 21.68 16.77
N ARG A 401 26.38 21.75 18.07
CA ARG A 401 27.09 22.67 18.96
C ARG A 401 28.45 22.06 19.24
N GLU A 402 29.48 22.66 18.65
CA GLU A 402 30.87 22.32 18.91
C GLU A 402 31.24 22.67 20.35
N ASP A 403 31.86 21.67 20.98
CA ASP A 403 32.74 21.66 22.15
C ASP A 403 32.24 21.86 23.61
N ASP A 404 32.60 20.81 24.37
CA ASP A 404 33.07 20.70 25.77
C ASP A 404 32.09 20.86 26.94
N GLY A 405 31.84 19.75 27.67
CA GLY A 405 31.24 19.84 29.02
C GLY A 405 30.56 18.60 29.65
N GLY A 406 31.31 17.62 30.13
CA GLY A 406 30.95 16.85 31.34
C GLY A 406 29.74 15.88 31.33
N VAL A 407 29.52 15.22 32.48
CA VAL A 407 28.47 14.21 32.73
C VAL A 407 27.05 14.82 32.66
N ASP A 408 26.94 16.13 32.89
CA ASP A 408 25.67 16.87 32.82
C ASP A 408 25.15 16.99 31.37
N ASP A 409 26.02 17.17 30.37
CA ASP A 409 25.65 17.14 28.93
C ASP A 409 25.09 15.76 28.52
N LEU A 410 25.57 14.68 29.12
CA LEU A 410 25.05 13.33 28.88
C LEU A 410 23.68 13.13 29.52
N HIS A 411 23.44 13.72 30.69
CA HIS A 411 22.13 13.69 31.34
C HIS A 411 21.11 14.54 30.58
N GLU A 412 21.50 15.71 30.11
CA GLU A 412 20.67 16.57 29.25
C GLU A 412 20.35 15.86 27.93
N LYS A 413 21.35 15.26 27.26
CA LYS A 413 21.11 14.43 26.06
C LYS A 413 20.19 13.24 26.33
N ARG A 414 20.33 12.56 27.47
CA ARG A 414 19.44 11.44 27.83
C ARG A 414 18.01 11.92 28.10
N TYR A 415 17.88 13.07 28.74
CA TYR A 415 16.58 13.70 28.97
C TYR A 415 15.91 14.06 27.64
N ASP A 416 16.63 14.74 26.75
CA ASP A 416 16.16 15.11 25.40
C ASP A 416 15.78 13.89 24.55
N ILE A 417 16.56 12.81 24.62
CA ILE A 417 16.22 11.55 23.93
C ILE A 417 14.95 10.93 24.54
N SER A 418 14.80 10.96 25.86
CA SER A 418 13.59 10.44 26.50
C SER A 418 12.36 11.27 26.19
N GLU A 419 12.50 12.59 26.10
CA GLU A 419 11.43 13.52 25.76
C GLU A 419 11.03 13.41 24.29
N THR A 420 12.00 13.30 23.37
CA THR A 420 11.73 13.05 21.94
C THR A 420 11.06 11.71 21.71
N LEU A 421 11.47 10.65 22.41
CA LEU A 421 10.80 9.34 22.37
C LEU A 421 9.38 9.42 22.95
N HIS A 422 9.18 10.16 24.04
CA HIS A 422 7.85 10.36 24.62
C HIS A 422 6.94 11.14 23.66
N ASN A 423 7.45 12.19 23.03
CA ASN A 423 6.72 13.00 22.06
C ASN A 423 6.43 12.23 20.76
N LEU A 424 7.34 11.37 20.29
CA LEU A 424 7.09 10.45 19.18
C LEU A 424 6.00 9.43 19.55
N ASN A 425 6.06 8.88 20.76
CA ASN A 425 5.06 7.93 21.26
C ASN A 425 3.67 8.58 21.34
N ILE A 426 3.56 9.82 21.83
CA ILE A 426 2.29 10.56 21.85
C ILE A 426 1.86 10.92 20.42
N GLY A 427 2.78 11.41 19.58
CA GLY A 427 2.50 11.84 18.21
C GLY A 427 2.05 10.71 17.28
N VAL A 428 2.52 9.48 17.49
CA VAL A 428 2.11 8.29 16.73
C VAL A 428 0.86 7.66 17.34
N ASN A 429 0.77 7.54 18.67
CA ASN A 429 -0.37 6.85 19.29
C ASN A 429 -1.64 7.69 19.29
N VAL A 430 -1.60 9.01 19.43
CA VAL A 430 -2.83 9.83 19.47
C VAL A 430 -3.62 9.73 18.16
N PRO A 431 -3.02 9.91 16.97
CA PRO A 431 -3.73 9.75 15.70
C PRO A 431 -4.23 8.30 15.49
N LEU A 432 -3.41 7.32 15.86
CA LEU A 432 -3.72 5.90 15.71
C LEU A 432 -4.91 5.51 16.61
N MET A 433 -4.91 5.97 17.87
CA MET A 433 -6.03 5.82 18.80
C MET A 433 -7.28 6.53 18.29
N THR A 434 -7.18 7.72 17.69
CA THR A 434 -8.36 8.39 17.09
C THR A 434 -8.91 7.67 15.86
N CYS A 435 -8.07 6.94 15.11
CA CYS A 435 -8.52 6.13 13.97
C CYS A 435 -9.09 4.78 14.41
N LEU A 436 -8.53 4.15 15.45
CA LEU A 436 -9.01 2.87 15.97
C LEU A 436 -10.25 3.02 16.86
N ALA A 437 -10.40 4.11 17.61
CA ALA A 437 -11.56 4.35 18.49
C ALA A 437 -12.94 4.20 17.79
N PRO A 438 -13.19 4.78 16.59
CA PRO A 438 -14.45 4.57 15.89
C PRO A 438 -14.63 3.13 15.37
N LEU A 439 -13.55 2.44 15.00
CA LEU A 439 -13.58 1.03 14.59
C LEU A 439 -13.90 0.11 15.78
N ASP A 440 -13.27 0.36 16.92
CA ASP A 440 -13.52 -0.37 18.18
C ASP A 440 -14.96 -0.13 18.65
N ASN A 441 -15.45 1.11 18.61
CA ASN A 441 -16.84 1.44 18.92
C ASN A 441 -17.83 0.77 17.97
N ALA A 442 -17.56 0.75 16.66
CA ALA A 442 -18.38 0.04 15.69
C ALA A 442 -18.38 -1.48 15.91
N SER A 443 -17.22 -2.06 16.23
CA SER A 443 -17.09 -3.48 16.56
C SER A 443 -17.85 -3.83 17.84
N GLN A 444 -17.83 -2.95 18.84
CA GLN A 444 -18.54 -3.12 20.11
C GLN A 444 -20.05 -2.96 19.91
N LEU A 445 -20.50 -2.04 19.07
CA LEU A 445 -21.92 -1.90 18.71
C LEU A 445 -22.43 -3.09 17.89
N LEU A 446 -21.63 -3.62 16.96
CA LEU A 446 -21.94 -4.84 16.23
C LEU A 446 -22.01 -6.05 17.17
N ARG A 447 -21.07 -6.15 18.11
CA ARG A 447 -21.09 -7.18 19.15
C ARG A 447 -22.32 -7.04 20.05
N CYS A 448 -22.63 -5.84 20.54
CA CYS A 448 -23.82 -5.59 21.36
C CYS A 448 -25.13 -5.87 20.61
N SER A 449 -25.22 -5.56 19.32
CA SER A 449 -26.42 -5.81 18.51
C SER A 449 -26.58 -7.29 18.12
N LEU A 450 -25.49 -8.00 17.84
CA LEU A 450 -25.49 -9.46 17.67
C LEU A 450 -25.92 -10.21 18.93
N HIS A 451 -25.62 -9.67 20.11
CA HIS A 451 -25.92 -10.29 21.40
C HIS A 451 -27.15 -9.73 22.12
N ALA A 452 -27.85 -8.73 21.55
CA ALA A 452 -29.01 -8.08 22.18
C ALA A 452 -30.17 -9.06 22.49
N ASN A 453 -30.23 -10.20 21.80
CA ASN A 453 -31.28 -11.22 21.94
C ASN A 453 -30.77 -12.57 22.45
N SER A 454 -29.50 -12.68 22.89
CA SER A 454 -28.93 -13.93 23.40
C SER A 454 -28.78 -13.88 24.93
N HIS A 455 -29.48 -14.73 25.67
CA HIS A 455 -29.36 -14.88 27.13
C HIS A 455 -28.10 -15.62 27.61
N TYR A 456 -27.13 -15.85 26.72
CA TYR A 456 -25.89 -16.56 27.03
C TYR A 456 -24.70 -15.62 26.83
N GLU A 457 -23.89 -15.50 27.87
CA GLU A 457 -22.62 -14.78 27.85
C GLU A 457 -21.58 -15.64 27.13
N THR A 458 -21.63 -15.68 25.79
CA THR A 458 -20.64 -16.42 25.01
C THR A 458 -19.35 -15.60 24.90
N SER A 459 -18.52 -15.69 25.94
CA SER A 459 -17.12 -15.31 25.84
C SER A 459 -16.39 -16.34 24.98
N LEU A 460 -15.95 -15.93 23.79
CA LEU A 460 -14.98 -16.69 22.97
C LEU A 460 -13.56 -16.66 23.55
N ARG A 461 -13.35 -16.03 24.72
CA ARG A 461 -12.07 -16.09 25.43
C ARG A 461 -11.97 -17.43 26.13
N ASP A 462 -10.93 -18.18 25.81
CA ASP A 462 -10.59 -19.39 26.54
C ASP A 462 -10.38 -18.99 28.02
N PRO A 463 -11.12 -19.58 28.98
CA PRO A 463 -10.93 -19.30 30.40
C PRO A 463 -9.49 -19.60 30.86
N SER A 464 -8.76 -20.45 30.14
CA SER A 464 -7.35 -20.74 30.39
C SER A 464 -6.45 -19.52 30.13
N GLU A 465 -6.70 -18.77 29.06
CA GLU A 465 -5.94 -17.59 28.68
C GLU A 465 -6.21 -16.41 29.62
N VAL A 466 -7.45 -16.27 30.09
CA VAL A 466 -7.81 -15.22 31.08
C VAL A 466 -7.13 -15.50 32.43
N LEU A 467 -7.07 -16.76 32.85
CA LEU A 467 -6.33 -17.15 34.04
C LEU A 467 -4.82 -16.92 33.87
N ALA A 468 -4.26 -17.26 32.71
CA ALA A 468 -2.85 -17.00 32.39
C ALA A 468 -2.51 -15.50 32.38
N LEU A 469 -3.38 -14.66 31.80
CA LEU A 469 -3.23 -13.21 31.81
C LEU A 469 -3.31 -12.64 33.24
N SER A 470 -4.23 -13.13 34.06
CA SER A 470 -4.31 -12.73 35.47
C SER A 470 -3.09 -13.18 36.29
N GLY A 471 -2.47 -14.30 35.91
CA GLY A 471 -1.20 -14.77 36.48
C GLY A 471 -0.05 -13.85 36.09
N LEU A 472 0.06 -13.52 34.80
CA LEU A 472 1.08 -12.63 34.27
C LEU A 472 0.95 -11.20 34.80
N GLU A 473 -0.27 -10.71 35.03
CA GLU A 473 -0.53 -9.43 35.68
C GLU A 473 -0.06 -9.43 37.14
N LYS A 474 -0.28 -10.51 37.88
CA LYS A 474 0.26 -10.68 39.24
C LYS A 474 1.78 -10.74 39.25
N GLU A 475 2.38 -11.42 38.28
CA GLU A 475 3.84 -11.47 38.11
C GLU A 475 4.41 -10.09 37.77
N LEU A 476 3.80 -9.34 36.85
CA LEU A 476 4.17 -7.97 36.54
C LEU A 476 4.03 -7.04 37.75
N MET A 477 2.96 -7.16 38.52
CA MET A 477 2.78 -6.42 39.76
C MET A 477 3.85 -6.79 40.79
N SER A 478 4.26 -8.06 40.86
CA SER A 478 5.35 -8.49 41.74
C SER A 478 6.71 -7.94 41.28
N LEU A 479 6.94 -7.88 39.97
CA LEU A 479 8.16 -7.35 39.36
C LEU A 479 8.24 -5.83 39.53
N GLN A 480 7.13 -5.12 39.31
CA GLN A 480 7.01 -3.68 39.54
C GLN A 480 7.27 -3.36 41.01
N ASN A 481 6.67 -4.12 41.94
CA ASN A 481 6.95 -3.98 43.36
C ASN A 481 8.41 -4.32 43.72
N GLY A 482 9.04 -5.26 43.01
CA GLY A 482 10.45 -5.60 43.16
C GLY A 482 11.38 -4.48 42.68
N VAL A 483 11.09 -3.89 41.52
CA VAL A 483 11.80 -2.74 40.96
C VAL A 483 11.62 -1.50 41.83
N GLN A 484 10.44 -1.29 42.40
CA GLN A 484 10.16 -0.17 43.28
C GLN A 484 10.80 -0.33 44.67
N LYS A 485 11.11 -1.57 45.08
CA LYS A 485 11.88 -1.89 46.31
C LYS A 485 13.40 -1.89 46.09
N LEU A 486 13.88 -1.87 44.85
CA LEU A 486 15.30 -1.73 44.54
C LEU A 486 15.72 -0.30 44.84
N ASN A 487 16.47 -0.13 45.93
CA ASN A 487 16.95 1.16 46.38
C ASN A 487 18.12 1.61 45.48
N LEU A 488 17.84 2.43 44.47
CA LEU A 488 18.82 2.96 43.50
C LEU A 488 19.86 3.91 44.13
N ASP A 489 19.65 4.29 45.40
CA ASP A 489 20.58 5.13 46.17
C ASP A 489 21.89 4.42 46.52
N VAL A 490 21.93 3.09 46.50
CA VAL A 490 23.17 2.31 46.72
C VAL A 490 24.16 2.53 45.56
N LEU A 491 23.68 2.85 44.35
CA LEU A 491 24.54 3.16 43.19
C LEU A 491 25.07 4.60 43.22
N HIS A 492 24.45 5.50 43.99
CA HIS A 492 24.90 6.90 44.15
C HIS A 492 25.78 7.12 45.39
N GLN A 493 25.90 6.13 46.29
CA GLN A 493 26.89 6.17 47.37
C GLN A 493 28.29 5.97 46.79
N ARG A 494 28.93 7.11 46.46
CA ARG A 494 30.34 7.22 46.12
C ARG A 494 31.18 6.54 47.21
N ASP A 495 31.90 5.47 46.87
CA ASP A 495 32.72 4.71 47.81
C ASP A 495 33.88 5.61 48.26
N SER A 496 33.87 6.07 49.52
CA SER A 496 34.86 7.05 50.02
C SER A 496 36.30 6.54 49.94
N ASN A 497 36.48 5.23 49.80
CA ASN A 497 37.76 4.58 49.57
C ASN A 497 38.32 4.87 48.16
N GLN A 498 37.44 5.07 47.18
CA GLN A 498 37.82 5.40 45.80
C GLN A 498 38.32 6.85 45.69
N ASP A 499 37.67 7.79 46.39
CA ASP A 499 38.12 9.20 46.42
C ASP A 499 39.47 9.35 47.17
N ARG A 500 39.71 8.60 48.26
CA ARG A 500 41.03 8.59 48.94
C ARG A 500 42.15 7.99 48.09
N LEU A 501 41.83 7.13 47.13
CA LEU A 501 42.80 6.61 46.17
C LEU A 501 43.14 7.65 45.10
N VAL A 502 42.16 8.43 44.65
CA VAL A 502 42.38 9.51 43.66
C VAL A 502 43.21 10.65 44.28
N GLU A 503 42.94 11.05 45.52
CA GLU A 503 43.75 12.08 46.23
C GLU A 503 45.21 11.67 46.49
N ARG A 504 45.54 10.38 46.48
CA ARG A 504 46.92 9.90 46.68
C ARG A 504 47.76 9.93 45.40
N TRP A 505 47.13 10.16 44.25
CA TRP A 505 47.76 10.09 42.93
C TRP A 505 47.67 11.40 42.13
N THR A 506 47.13 12.45 42.74
CA THR A 506 47.29 13.86 42.34
C THR A 506 48.28 14.54 43.28
#